data_AF-A0A2X0IAK3-F1
#
_entry.id   AF-A0A2X0IAK3-F1
#
_cell.length_a   1.000
_cell.length_b   1.000
_cell.length_c   1.000
_cell.angle_alpha   90.00
_cell.angle_beta   90.00
_cell.angle_gamma   90.00
#
_symmetry.space_group_name_H-M   'P 1'
#
loop_
_entity.id
_entity.type
_entity.pdbx_description
1 polymer ?
#
loop_
_entity_poly.entity_id
_entity_poly.type
_entity_poly.pdbx_seq_one_letter_code
_entity_poly.pdbx_strand_id
1 'polypeptide(L)'
;MSVTDDRALLSASWTATASVTDFTTGGGTPPETIPATDSGYDPGAITTTGTITATGTVVTLSNSPQTVVTGTSGVGDNTASWDPNVSIALPASAVGGTYTGTLTQSVA
;
A
#
# COMPACT_ATOMS: atom_id res chain seq x y z
N MET A 1 -7.17 1.03 -5.68
CA MET A 1 -7.14 -0.35 -5.15
C MET A 1 -8.52 -0.72 -4.59
N SER A 2 -8.89 -1.99 -4.61
CA SER A 2 -10.16 -2.44 -4.04
C SER A 2 -10.08 -3.85 -3.48
N VAL A 3 -10.91 -4.13 -2.49
CA VAL A 3 -11.21 -5.47 -1.97
C VAL A 3 -12.68 -5.76 -2.24
N THR A 4 -12.93 -6.92 -2.87
CA THR A 4 -14.25 -7.51 -2.99
C THR A 4 -14.24 -8.80 -2.17
N ASP A 5 -15.12 -8.88 -1.18
CA ASP A 5 -15.26 -10.05 -0.33
C ASP A 5 -16.64 -10.68 -0.53
N ASP A 6 -16.68 -11.72 -1.36
CA ASP A 6 -17.87 -12.49 -1.71
C ASP A 6 -17.96 -13.81 -0.91
N ARG A 7 -17.22 -13.92 0.20
CA ARG A 7 -17.24 -15.13 1.05
C ARG A 7 -18.55 -15.25 1.85
N ALA A 8 -19.37 -14.20 1.88
CA ALA A 8 -20.66 -14.11 2.56
C ALA A 8 -20.63 -14.51 4.05
N LEU A 9 -19.53 -14.26 4.75
CA LEU A 9 -19.36 -14.65 6.15
C LEU A 9 -20.18 -13.76 7.09
N LEU A 10 -20.61 -14.30 8.24
CA LEU A 10 -21.27 -13.53 9.30
C LEU A 10 -20.31 -12.69 10.16
N SER A 11 -19.00 -12.91 9.98
CA SER A 11 -17.92 -12.19 10.66
C SER A 11 -16.70 -12.16 9.74
N ALA A 12 -16.82 -11.44 8.62
CA ALA A 12 -15.74 -11.27 7.68
C ALA A 12 -14.68 -10.28 8.21
N SER A 13 -13.42 -10.63 7.96
CA SER A 13 -12.27 -9.74 8.11
C SER A 13 -11.26 -10.00 7.01
N TRP A 14 -10.47 -8.98 6.70
CA TRP A 14 -9.38 -9.04 5.74
C TRP A 14 -8.35 -7.96 6.03
N THR A 15 -7.13 -8.18 5.57
CA THR A 15 -6.04 -7.19 5.69
C THR A 15 -5.42 -6.95 4.32
N ALA A 16 -5.42 -5.68 3.89
CA ALA A 16 -4.68 -5.24 2.72
C ALA A 16 -3.31 -4.70 3.14
N THR A 17 -2.27 -5.13 2.42
CA THR A 17 -0.89 -4.69 2.66
C THR A 17 -0.28 -4.06 1.42
N ALA A 18 0.73 -3.21 1.62
CA ALA A 18 1.56 -2.66 0.55
C ALA A 18 3.06 -2.76 0.91
N SER A 19 3.90 -3.01 -0.09
CA SER A 19 5.36 -2.94 0.01
C SER A 19 5.94 -2.34 -1.26
N VAL A 20 7.13 -1.75 -1.16
CA VAL A 20 7.85 -1.21 -2.32
C VAL A 20 9.28 -1.69 -2.33
N THR A 21 9.83 -1.98 -3.50
CA THR A 21 11.28 -2.20 -3.63
C THR A 21 12.03 -0.88 -3.51
N ASP A 22 13.34 -0.94 -3.26
CA ASP A 22 14.18 0.23 -3.46
C ASP A 22 14.08 0.68 -4.92
N PHE A 23 14.23 1.98 -5.14
CA PHE A 23 14.27 2.55 -6.49
C PHE A 23 15.72 2.72 -6.88
N THR A 24 16.11 2.17 -8.03
CA THR A 24 17.49 2.24 -8.52
C THR A 24 17.57 2.84 -9.91
N THR A 25 18.69 3.49 -10.18
CA THR A 25 19.15 3.91 -11.52
C THR A 25 20.55 3.34 -11.75
N GLY A 26 21.04 3.36 -13.00
CA GLY A 26 22.43 3.06 -13.32
C GLY A 26 22.94 1.74 -12.72
N GLY A 27 24.03 1.80 -11.96
CA GLY A 27 24.67 0.64 -11.33
C GLY A 27 24.08 0.25 -9.96
N GLY A 28 23.09 0.98 -9.43
CA GLY A 28 22.52 0.73 -8.10
C GLY A 28 23.51 0.99 -6.95
N THR A 29 24.48 1.88 -7.15
CA THR A 29 25.34 2.36 -6.07
C THR A 29 24.55 3.18 -5.04
N PRO A 30 25.10 3.50 -3.85
CA PRO A 30 24.36 4.25 -2.85
C PRO A 30 23.81 5.62 -3.33
N PRO A 31 24.53 6.43 -4.13
CA PRO A 31 23.98 7.64 -4.74
C PRO A 31 22.92 7.37 -5.84
N GLU A 32 22.89 6.16 -6.38
CA GLU A 32 21.95 5.72 -7.42
C GLU A 32 20.75 4.93 -6.85
N THR A 33 20.57 4.95 -5.52
CA THR A 33 19.51 4.22 -4.82
C THR A 33 18.67 5.14 -3.94
N ILE A 34 17.35 5.04 -4.07
CA ILE A 34 16.38 5.63 -3.13
C ILE A 34 15.78 4.47 -2.34
N PRO A 35 16.06 4.37 -1.02
CA PRO A 35 15.49 3.33 -0.17
C PRO A 35 13.96 3.28 -0.22
N ALA A 36 13.38 2.09 -0.14
CA ALA A 36 11.93 1.90 -0.02
C ALA A 36 11.32 2.70 1.16
N THR A 37 12.09 2.88 2.24
CA THR A 37 11.70 3.62 3.43
C THR A 37 11.57 5.13 3.23
N ASP A 38 12.03 5.67 2.10
CA ASP A 38 11.76 7.05 1.72
C ASP A 38 10.39 7.21 1.04
N SER A 39 9.63 6.12 0.92
CA SER A 39 8.28 6.15 0.36
C SER A 39 7.21 6.13 1.44
N GLY A 40 6.16 6.92 1.23
CA GLY A 40 4.96 6.97 2.05
C GLY A 40 3.75 6.43 1.29
N TYR A 41 2.80 5.86 2.01
CA TYR A 41 1.52 5.41 1.49
C TYR A 41 0.39 5.94 2.36
N ASP A 42 -0.48 6.74 1.75
CA ASP A 42 -1.73 7.19 2.37
C ASP A 42 -2.90 6.56 1.60
N PRO A 43 -3.69 5.66 2.24
CA PRO A 43 -4.87 5.07 1.60
C PRO A 43 -5.89 6.10 1.10
N GLY A 44 -5.90 7.31 1.67
CA GLY A 44 -6.92 8.32 1.40
C GLY A 44 -8.31 7.92 1.91
N ALA A 45 -9.34 8.45 1.26
CA ALA A 45 -10.72 8.12 1.61
C ALA A 45 -11.09 6.69 1.14
N ILE A 46 -11.77 5.95 2.01
CA ILE A 46 -12.23 4.59 1.72
C ILE A 46 -13.76 4.62 1.54
N THR A 47 -14.23 4.10 0.42
CA THR A 47 -15.67 3.89 0.14
C THR A 47 -16.00 2.42 0.25
N THR A 48 -17.07 2.09 0.97
CA THR A 48 -17.50 0.70 1.18
C THR A 48 -18.91 0.43 0.65
N THR A 49 -19.19 -0.83 0.34
CA THR A 49 -20.55 -1.35 0.15
C THR A 49 -20.77 -2.57 1.04
N GLY A 50 -22.03 -2.89 1.33
CA GLY A 50 -22.37 -3.95 2.27
C GLY A 50 -22.05 -3.57 3.72
N THR A 51 -21.99 -4.56 4.61
CA THR A 51 -21.63 -4.35 6.01
C THR A 51 -20.14 -4.65 6.15
N ILE A 52 -19.32 -3.62 6.37
CA ILE A 52 -17.88 -3.73 6.69
C ILE A 52 -17.39 -2.40 7.30
N THR A 53 -16.48 -2.48 8.28
CA THR A 53 -15.71 -1.34 8.76
C THR A 53 -14.30 -1.42 8.16
N ALA A 54 -14.01 -0.58 7.17
CA ALA A 54 -12.69 -0.48 6.57
C ALA A 54 -11.92 0.71 7.17
N THR A 55 -10.75 0.45 7.74
CA THR A 55 -9.90 1.46 8.37
C THR A 55 -8.57 1.56 7.63
N GLY A 56 -8.24 2.76 7.15
CA GLY A 56 -6.96 3.05 6.50
C GLY A 56 -5.91 3.52 7.50
N THR A 57 -4.65 3.17 7.24
CA THR A 57 -3.48 3.60 8.01
C THR A 57 -2.46 4.22 7.07
N VAL A 58 -2.03 5.45 7.38
CA VAL A 58 -0.89 6.08 6.70
C VAL A 58 0.39 5.41 7.21
N VAL A 59 1.25 4.96 6.29
CA VAL A 59 2.47 4.22 6.63
C VAL A 59 3.68 4.71 5.83
N THR A 60 4.85 4.53 6.41
CA THR A 60 6.10 4.47 5.67
C THR A 60 6.21 3.08 5.04
N LEU A 61 6.49 3.01 3.75
CA LEU A 61 6.68 1.74 3.05
C LEU A 61 8.04 1.13 3.35
N SER A 62 8.19 -0.15 3.04
CA SER A 62 9.47 -0.84 3.06
C SER A 62 9.44 -2.00 2.06
N ASN A 63 10.55 -2.72 1.95
CA ASN A 63 10.64 -3.95 1.16
C ASN A 63 9.82 -5.10 1.78
N SER A 64 9.23 -4.91 2.97
CA SER A 64 8.31 -5.85 3.61
C SER A 64 6.87 -5.32 3.61
N PRO A 65 5.85 -6.20 3.52
CA PRO A 65 4.44 -5.79 3.57
C PRO A 65 4.11 -4.99 4.82
N GLN A 66 3.50 -3.81 4.61
CA GLN A 66 2.94 -2.95 5.66
C GLN A 66 1.42 -2.99 5.57
N THR A 67 0.72 -3.11 6.69
CA THR A 67 -0.75 -3.02 6.72
C THR A 67 -1.21 -1.62 6.38
N VAL A 68 -2.00 -1.49 5.31
CA VAL A 68 -2.49 -0.19 4.83
C VAL A 68 -3.99 -0.02 5.02
N VAL A 69 -4.77 -1.11 4.93
CA VAL A 69 -6.20 -1.10 5.20
C VAL A 69 -6.60 -2.40 5.90
N THR A 70 -7.44 -2.31 6.94
CA THR A 70 -8.07 -3.46 7.57
C THR A 70 -9.59 -3.39 7.40
N GLY A 71 -10.20 -4.51 7.00
CA GLY A 71 -11.63 -4.71 6.99
C GLY A 71 -12.05 -5.54 8.20
N THR A 72 -13.02 -5.07 8.99
CA THR A 72 -13.52 -5.75 10.18
C THR A 72 -15.03 -5.61 10.31
N SER A 73 -15.64 -6.46 11.15
CA SER A 73 -17.08 -6.48 11.40
C SER A 73 -17.89 -6.63 10.10
N GLY A 74 -17.35 -7.39 9.14
CA GLY A 74 -18.01 -7.62 7.87
C GLY A 74 -19.14 -8.64 7.99
N VAL A 75 -20.25 -8.41 7.29
CA VAL A 75 -21.37 -9.36 7.21
C VAL A 75 -21.86 -9.45 5.76
N GLY A 76 -21.92 -10.67 5.25
CA GLY A 76 -22.31 -10.93 3.87
C GLY A 76 -21.29 -10.38 2.88
N ASP A 77 -21.73 -10.19 1.64
CA ASP A 77 -20.89 -9.63 0.59
C ASP A 77 -20.59 -8.16 0.89
N ASN A 78 -19.33 -7.77 0.77
CA ASN A 78 -18.88 -6.42 1.04
C ASN A 78 -17.74 -6.00 0.13
N THR A 79 -17.59 -4.68 -0.04
CA THR A 79 -16.45 -4.12 -0.78
C THR A 79 -15.84 -2.95 -0.04
N ALA A 80 -14.56 -2.70 -0.30
CA ALA A 80 -13.87 -1.47 0.05
C ALA A 80 -13.02 -1.01 -1.14
N SER A 81 -13.07 0.27 -1.46
CA SER A 81 -12.29 0.88 -2.55
C SER A 81 -11.65 2.18 -2.08
N TRP A 82 -10.42 2.41 -2.51
CA TRP A 82 -9.65 3.61 -2.17
C TRP A 82 -8.63 3.93 -3.26
N ASP A 83 -8.24 5.20 -3.33
CA ASP A 83 -7.25 5.72 -4.27
C ASP A 83 -6.06 6.30 -3.48
N PRO A 84 -4.96 5.54 -3.34
CA PRO A 84 -3.89 5.94 -2.45
C PRO A 84 -2.98 7.01 -3.04
N ASN A 85 -2.50 7.91 -2.19
CA ASN A 85 -1.37 8.78 -2.52
C ASN A 85 -0.07 8.08 -2.11
N VAL A 86 0.83 7.89 -3.07
CA VAL A 86 2.17 7.34 -2.84
C VAL A 86 3.20 8.43 -3.07
N SER A 87 3.91 8.81 -2.01
CA SER A 87 4.96 9.84 -2.05
C SER A 87 6.33 9.19 -1.99
N ILE A 88 7.31 9.75 -2.69
CA ILE A 88 8.71 9.32 -2.63
C ILE A 88 9.56 10.55 -2.28
N ALA A 89 10.23 10.52 -1.13
CA ALA A 89 11.20 11.53 -0.76
C ALA A 89 12.52 11.27 -1.49
N LEU A 90 13.06 12.28 -2.17
CA LEU A 90 14.33 12.17 -2.88
C LEU A 90 15.49 12.49 -1.93
N PRO A 91 16.44 11.57 -1.67
CA PRO A 91 17.64 11.86 -0.91
C PRO A 91 18.48 12.95 -1.59
N ALA A 92 19.08 13.84 -0.80
CA ALA A 92 19.97 14.88 -1.34
C ALA A 92 21.21 14.32 -2.06
N SER A 93 21.58 13.06 -1.77
CA SER A 93 22.68 12.35 -2.41
C SER A 93 22.28 11.66 -3.72
N ALA A 94 20.99 11.65 -4.08
CA ALA A 94 20.52 11.00 -5.29
C ALA A 94 21.06 11.70 -6.53
N VAL A 95 21.65 10.92 -7.44
CA VAL A 95 22.17 11.43 -8.72
C VAL A 95 21.07 11.54 -9.78
N GLY A 96 21.31 12.31 -10.84
CA GLY A 96 20.36 12.39 -11.96
C GLY A 96 20.25 11.06 -12.69
N GLY A 97 19.01 10.58 -12.92
CA GLY A 97 18.75 9.32 -13.61
C GLY A 97 17.28 8.94 -13.62
N THR A 98 16.95 7.85 -14.32
CA THR A 98 15.60 7.25 -14.28
C THR A 98 15.60 6.15 -13.23
N TYR A 99 14.83 6.37 -12.17
CA TYR A 99 14.70 5.44 -11.06
C TYR A 99 13.51 4.49 -11.28
N THR A 100 13.71 3.20 -11.05
CA THR A 100 12.65 2.19 -11.16
C THR A 100 12.48 1.44 -9.84
N GLY A 101 11.24 1.31 -9.38
CA GLY A 101 10.85 0.50 -8.23
C GLY A 101 9.49 -0.15 -8.48
N THR A 102 9.11 -1.14 -7.65
CA THR A 102 7.84 -1.87 -7.77
C THR A 102 7.04 -1.75 -6.49
N LEU A 103 5.83 -1.20 -6.57
CA LEU A 103 4.83 -1.24 -5.50
C LEU A 103 4.01 -2.53 -5.64
N THR A 104 3.98 -3.35 -4.59
CA THR A 104 3.15 -4.55 -4.49
C THR A 104 2.03 -4.32 -3.50
N GLN A 105 0.80 -4.69 -3.88
CA GLN A 105 -0.34 -4.72 -2.97
C GLN A 105 -0.94 -6.12 -2.92
N SER A 106 -1.40 -6.53 -1.75
CA SER A 106 -2.05 -7.83 -1.56
C SER A 106 -3.15 -7.73 -0.52
N VAL A 107 -4.07 -8.71 -0.54
CA VAL A 107 -5.12 -8.87 0.46
C VAL A 107 -5.12 -10.33 0.93
N ALA A 108 -5.33 -10.52 2.23
CA ALA A 108 -5.50 -11.82 2.88
C ALA A 108 -6.80 -11.84 3.70
#